data_AF-A0A6A5GF07-F1
#
_entry.id   AF-A0A6A5GF07-F1
#
_cell.length_a   1.000
_cell.length_b   1.000
_cell.length_c   1.000
_cell.angle_alpha   90.00
_cell.angle_beta   90.00
_cell.angle_gamma   90.00
#
_symmetry.space_group_name_H-M   'P 1'
#
loop_
_entity.id
_entity.type
_entity.pdbx_description
1 polymer ?
#
loop_
_entity_poly.entity_id
_entity_poly.type
_entity_poly.pdbx_seq_one_letter_code
_entity_poly.pdbx_strand_id
1 'polypeptide(L)'
;MNSSDSSFISSPLICQVCGQDARGNHYGATTCRACAAFFRRVESSRYVKPCTKRNRCDFFKNGFFTCKYCRLQKCFSVGMSSENFQFDRDGYNKAKEVVKLGAKIPPTMDVFCGRSNFIVFCAPQTSLSSPKYSKNFIDLQFLLDQAWTVLRQGSESPLLAKNTLGKLAIGLRKIQDENPLLDPTTVEKYGKDETFAQWEYDILKLTRWLAYFDDFQMLPQSLQIKMIQGIWSVWRRLERLASIALCVRRKINEETIRKMKNDTLLCNWNQMKIDMSWCSKYSVDELKFFMEIHTEIRLDELTRAMIELEPTEVELSFMLGQLCFQYVGKRFQGEILHIGDKFQEMLANDLHDYYVNELKRPNYVTRLASMMKINNQIQRNIYKNREKTDLAILFDVFNLEFSHPDMFMDL
;
A
#
# COMPACT_ATOMS: atom_id res chain seq x y z
N MET A 1 -62.66 15.86 44.99
CA MET A 1 -63.81 15.10 44.45
C MET A 1 -63.96 15.44 42.98
N ASN A 2 -63.80 14.40 42.15
CA ASN A 2 -64.19 14.21 40.74
C ASN A 2 -63.62 15.16 39.66
N SER A 3 -62.42 14.79 39.19
CA SER A 3 -62.02 14.93 37.79
C SER A 3 -62.91 14.03 36.92
N SER A 4 -63.53 14.59 35.88
CA SER A 4 -64.22 13.83 34.83
C SER A 4 -63.41 13.94 33.54
N ASP A 5 -62.44 13.03 33.39
CA ASP A 5 -61.74 12.83 32.12
C ASP A 5 -62.61 11.95 31.20
N SER A 6 -63.17 12.58 30.15
CA SER A 6 -63.80 11.87 29.05
C SER A 6 -62.72 11.21 28.19
N SER A 7 -62.43 9.94 28.48
CA SER A 7 -61.54 9.09 27.69
C SER A 7 -62.24 8.63 26.40
N PHE A 8 -61.90 9.24 25.27
CA PHE A 8 -62.18 8.65 23.95
C PHE A 8 -61.25 7.44 23.75
N ILE A 9 -61.79 6.25 23.95
CA ILE A 9 -61.12 4.98 23.62
C ILE A 9 -61.06 4.88 22.09
N SER A 10 -59.93 5.21 21.48
CA SER A 10 -59.66 4.84 20.08
C SER A 10 -59.41 3.34 20.03
N SER A 11 -60.36 2.57 19.49
CA SER A 11 -60.23 1.13 19.25
C SER A 11 -58.92 0.79 18.51
N PRO A 12 -58.23 -0.31 18.85
CA PRO A 12 -56.97 -0.69 18.21
C PRO A 12 -57.17 -0.92 16.72
N LEU A 13 -56.43 -0.18 15.88
CA LEU A 13 -56.41 -0.37 14.43
C LEU A 13 -55.80 -1.74 14.14
N ILE A 14 -56.50 -2.57 13.36
CA ILE A 14 -56.02 -3.89 12.95
C ILE A 14 -55.50 -3.85 11.51
N CYS A 15 -54.36 -4.50 11.27
CA CYS A 15 -53.74 -4.63 9.95
C CYS A 15 -54.61 -5.47 9.03
N GLN A 16 -55.07 -4.87 7.93
CA GLN A 16 -55.96 -5.54 6.96
C GLN A 16 -55.29 -6.68 6.19
N VAL A 17 -53.94 -6.77 6.22
CA VAL A 17 -53.18 -7.83 5.58
C VAL A 17 -53.00 -9.05 6.49
N CYS A 18 -52.57 -8.85 7.75
CA CYS A 18 -52.16 -9.94 8.63
C CYS A 18 -52.94 -10.04 9.96
N GLY A 19 -53.87 -9.12 10.23
CA GLY A 19 -54.69 -9.14 11.44
C GLY A 19 -53.96 -8.74 12.73
N GLN A 20 -52.68 -8.37 12.66
CA GLN A 20 -51.90 -7.83 13.80
C GLN A 20 -52.20 -6.35 14.01
N ASP A 21 -51.75 -5.77 15.13
CA ASP A 21 -51.89 -4.33 15.38
C ASP A 21 -51.31 -3.48 14.24
N ALA A 22 -52.18 -2.68 13.63
CA ALA A 22 -51.79 -1.69 12.63
C ALA A 22 -51.19 -0.46 13.31
N ARG A 23 -50.27 0.19 12.61
CA ARG A 23 -49.60 1.40 13.09
C ARG A 23 -49.97 2.65 12.30
N GLY A 24 -50.73 2.47 11.22
CA GLY A 24 -51.21 3.56 10.39
C GLY A 24 -51.68 3.08 9.03
N ASN A 25 -51.98 4.04 8.16
CA ASN A 25 -52.16 3.78 6.74
C ASN A 25 -50.76 3.68 6.11
N HIS A 26 -50.53 2.69 5.27
CA HIS A 26 -49.32 2.54 4.47
C HIS A 26 -49.70 2.06 3.07
N TYR A 27 -49.21 2.75 2.03
CA TYR A 27 -49.49 2.43 0.62
C TYR A 27 -50.98 2.43 0.25
N GLY A 28 -51.83 3.12 1.01
CA GLY A 28 -53.27 3.19 0.77
C GLY A 28 -54.13 2.26 1.65
N ALA A 29 -53.53 1.39 2.49
CA ALA A 29 -54.26 0.47 3.36
C ALA A 29 -53.80 0.55 4.84
N THR A 30 -54.71 0.32 5.78
CA THR A 30 -54.39 0.24 7.22
C THR A 30 -53.60 -1.03 7.50
N THR A 31 -52.30 -0.89 7.77
CA THR A 31 -51.40 -2.04 7.90
C THR A 31 -50.40 -1.89 9.05
N CYS A 32 -49.77 -2.99 9.44
CA CYS A 32 -48.63 -2.97 10.35
C CYS A 32 -47.33 -2.66 9.56
N ARG A 33 -46.32 -2.13 10.25
CA ARG A 33 -45.03 -1.79 9.65
C ARG A 33 -44.36 -2.96 8.93
N ALA A 34 -44.55 -4.18 9.42
CA ALA A 34 -44.01 -5.39 8.80
C ALA A 34 -44.64 -5.68 7.42
N CYS A 35 -45.95 -5.46 7.25
CA CYS A 35 -46.63 -5.63 5.96
C CYS A 35 -46.27 -4.50 4.99
N ALA A 36 -46.17 -3.26 5.47
CA ALA A 36 -45.69 -2.13 4.67
C ALA A 36 -44.25 -2.34 4.14
N ALA A 37 -43.33 -2.78 5.00
CA ALA A 37 -41.95 -3.06 4.62
C ALA A 37 -41.82 -4.32 3.72
N PHE A 38 -42.73 -5.29 3.86
CA PHE A 38 -42.82 -6.42 2.95
C PHE A 38 -43.24 -5.95 1.56
N PHE A 39 -44.34 -5.20 1.46
CA PHE A 39 -44.89 -4.71 0.19
C PHE A 39 -43.85 -3.91 -0.60
N ARG A 40 -43.21 -2.90 0.03
CA ARG A 40 -42.14 -2.09 -0.57
C ARG A 40 -41.02 -2.92 -1.20
N ARG A 41 -40.55 -3.96 -0.49
CA ARG A 41 -39.42 -4.78 -0.92
C ARG A 41 -39.77 -5.74 -2.05
N VAL A 42 -41.02 -6.23 -2.06
CA VAL A 42 -41.41 -7.32 -2.94
C VAL A 42 -42.01 -6.79 -4.25
N GLU A 43 -42.80 -5.71 -4.19
CA GLU A 43 -43.33 -5.04 -5.39
C GLU A 43 -42.21 -4.48 -6.27
N SER A 44 -41.21 -3.82 -5.68
CA SER A 44 -40.06 -3.26 -6.41
C SER A 44 -39.16 -4.31 -7.06
N SER A 45 -39.13 -5.54 -6.52
CA SER A 45 -38.20 -6.58 -6.95
C SER A 45 -38.58 -7.28 -8.26
N ARG A 46 -39.77 -7.05 -8.83
CA ARG A 46 -40.35 -7.68 -10.06
C ARG A 46 -40.33 -9.23 -10.15
N TYR A 47 -39.75 -9.94 -9.18
CA TYR A 47 -39.56 -11.39 -9.21
C TYR A 47 -40.10 -12.03 -7.92
N VAL A 48 -41.38 -12.43 -7.94
CA VAL A 48 -41.99 -13.21 -6.87
C VAL A 48 -42.28 -14.61 -7.40
N LYS A 49 -41.64 -15.63 -6.79
CA LYS A 49 -41.87 -17.02 -7.17
C LYS A 49 -43.38 -17.35 -7.09
N PRO A 50 -43.97 -18.00 -8.13
CA PRO A 50 -45.38 -18.37 -8.13
C PRO A 50 -45.76 -19.25 -6.93
N CYS A 51 -47.00 -19.16 -6.49
CA CYS A 51 -47.52 -20.00 -5.41
C CYS A 51 -47.62 -21.48 -5.84
N THR A 52 -46.99 -22.37 -5.07
CA THR A 52 -47.03 -23.83 -5.31
C THR A 52 -48.38 -24.48 -4.98
N LYS A 53 -49.24 -23.80 -4.20
CA LYS A 53 -50.57 -24.29 -3.78
C LYS A 53 -51.74 -23.60 -4.48
N ARG A 54 -51.53 -23.03 -5.69
CA ARG A 54 -52.57 -22.34 -6.49
C ARG A 54 -53.41 -21.33 -5.68
N ASN A 55 -52.74 -20.42 -4.98
CA ASN A 55 -53.34 -19.34 -4.16
C ASN A 55 -54.19 -19.80 -2.95
N ARG A 56 -54.17 -21.08 -2.59
CA ARG A 56 -54.86 -21.64 -1.41
C ARG A 56 -53.90 -21.88 -0.25
N CYS A 57 -52.95 -20.97 -0.02
CA CYS A 57 -52.09 -21.05 1.16
C CYS A 57 -52.85 -20.51 2.37
N ASP A 58 -52.96 -21.32 3.42
CA ASP A 58 -53.57 -20.89 4.67
C ASP A 58 -52.76 -19.78 5.34
N PHE A 59 -53.50 -18.83 5.90
CA PHE A 59 -52.97 -17.82 6.79
C PHE A 59 -52.75 -18.50 8.14
N PHE A 60 -51.53 -18.93 8.42
CA PHE A 60 -51.24 -19.59 9.68
C PHE A 60 -51.43 -18.60 10.84
N LYS A 61 -52.10 -19.09 11.89
CA LYS A 61 -52.47 -18.36 13.13
C LYS A 61 -51.35 -17.40 13.57
N ASN A 62 -51.76 -16.20 14.03
CA ASN A 62 -50.90 -15.09 14.49
C ASN A 62 -50.27 -14.22 13.39
N GLY A 63 -50.89 -14.11 12.21
CA GLY A 63 -50.53 -13.08 11.23
C GLY A 63 -49.23 -13.32 10.46
N PHE A 64 -48.82 -14.58 10.33
CA PHE A 64 -47.65 -14.99 9.56
C PHE A 64 -48.05 -15.59 8.20
N PHE A 65 -47.31 -15.22 7.15
CA PHE A 65 -47.51 -15.76 5.81
C PHE A 65 -46.32 -16.60 5.39
N THR A 66 -46.55 -17.88 5.11
CA THR A 66 -45.53 -18.80 4.59
C THR A 66 -45.25 -18.57 3.11
N CYS A 67 -46.24 -18.09 2.34
CA CYS A 67 -46.11 -17.84 0.91
C CYS A 67 -46.03 -16.34 0.59
N LYS A 68 -44.90 -15.90 0.03
CA LYS A 68 -44.68 -14.50 -0.38
C LYS A 68 -45.66 -14.06 -1.48
N TYR A 69 -45.98 -14.94 -2.43
CA TYR A 69 -46.95 -14.66 -3.50
C TYR A 69 -48.34 -14.36 -2.93
N CYS A 70 -48.89 -15.26 -2.09
CA CYS A 70 -50.21 -15.04 -1.49
C CYS A 70 -50.25 -13.80 -0.58
N ARG A 71 -49.15 -13.51 0.14
CA ARG A 71 -49.04 -12.28 0.94
C ARG A 71 -49.10 -11.03 0.08
N LEU A 72 -48.37 -11.01 -1.04
CA LEU A 72 -48.38 -9.89 -1.97
C LEU A 72 -49.76 -9.71 -2.61
N GLN A 73 -50.42 -10.79 -3.03
CA GLN A 73 -51.78 -10.73 -3.54
C GLN A 73 -52.77 -10.19 -2.50
N LYS A 74 -52.60 -10.57 -1.22
CA LYS A 74 -53.40 -10.00 -0.14
C LYS A 74 -53.14 -8.49 0.02
N CYS A 75 -51.89 -8.03 -0.07
CA CYS A 75 -51.56 -6.60 -0.05
C CYS A 75 -52.31 -5.82 -1.17
N PHE A 76 -52.29 -6.32 -2.41
CA PHE A 76 -53.04 -5.70 -3.50
C PHE A 76 -54.55 -5.74 -3.25
N SER A 77 -55.09 -6.85 -2.74
CA SER A 77 -56.53 -6.99 -2.49
C SER A 77 -57.07 -6.02 -1.43
N VAL A 78 -56.22 -5.52 -0.52
CA VAL A 78 -56.60 -4.51 0.48
C VAL A 78 -56.31 -3.09 0.02
N GLY A 79 -55.90 -2.90 -1.25
CA GLY A 79 -55.69 -1.59 -1.86
C GLY A 79 -54.28 -1.03 -1.71
N MET A 80 -53.28 -1.84 -1.37
CA MET A 80 -51.89 -1.37 -1.36
C MET A 80 -51.37 -1.15 -2.79
N SER A 81 -50.83 0.03 -3.08
CA SER A 81 -50.19 0.37 -4.35
C SER A 81 -48.91 1.19 -4.12
N SER A 82 -47.86 0.96 -4.91
CA SER A 82 -46.65 1.80 -4.92
C SER A 82 -46.94 3.27 -5.23
N GLU A 83 -47.99 3.55 -5.99
CA GLU A 83 -48.42 4.91 -6.33
C GLU A 83 -48.95 5.67 -5.11
N ASN A 84 -49.48 4.96 -4.11
CA ASN A 84 -50.01 5.52 -2.87
C ASN A 84 -48.93 5.65 -1.78
N PHE A 85 -47.66 5.79 -2.17
CA PHE A 85 -46.56 5.96 -1.24
C PHE A 85 -46.73 7.27 -0.45
N GLN A 86 -46.87 7.15 0.87
CA GLN A 86 -46.92 8.30 1.76
C GLN A 86 -45.48 8.73 2.11
N PHE A 87 -45.11 9.95 1.74
CA PHE A 87 -43.82 10.56 2.09
C PHE A 87 -43.75 10.94 3.59
N ASP A 88 -44.90 11.25 4.19
CA ASP A 88 -45.01 11.59 5.61
C ASP A 88 -45.03 10.32 6.47
N ARG A 89 -43.97 10.13 7.27
CA ARG A 89 -43.98 9.11 8.33
C ARG A 89 -45.07 9.45 9.34
N ASP A 90 -45.79 8.42 9.79
CA ASP A 90 -46.73 8.39 10.92
C ASP A 90 -46.73 9.71 11.72
N GLY A 91 -47.74 10.56 11.48
CA GLY A 91 -47.95 11.77 12.27
C GLY A 91 -48.21 11.39 13.71
N TYR A 92 -47.15 11.37 14.54
CA TYR A 92 -47.25 11.51 15.98
C TYR A 92 -47.70 12.94 16.30
N ASN A 93 -48.92 13.29 15.84
CA ASN A 93 -49.64 14.47 16.28
C ASN A 93 -50.27 14.17 17.65
N LYS A 94 -49.41 13.94 18.66
CA LYS A 94 -49.74 14.50 19.97
C LYS A 94 -49.36 15.98 19.87
N ALA A 95 -50.25 16.83 20.34
CA ALA A 95 -50.12 18.28 20.34
C ALA A 95 -48.67 18.71 20.61
N LYS A 96 -48.26 19.79 19.93
CA LYS A 96 -46.99 20.49 20.15
C LYS A 96 -46.83 20.94 21.60
N GLU A 97 -46.55 20.02 22.52
CA GLU A 97 -45.61 20.32 23.59
C GLU A 97 -44.24 20.26 22.92
N VAL A 98 -43.76 21.44 22.54
CA VAL A 98 -42.33 21.64 22.36
C VAL A 98 -41.71 21.25 23.70
N VAL A 99 -41.21 20.01 23.78
CA VAL A 99 -40.28 19.64 24.85
C VAL A 99 -39.12 20.59 24.65
N LYS A 100 -39.08 21.68 25.44
CA LYS A 100 -37.86 22.45 25.66
C LYS A 100 -36.90 21.46 26.30
N LEU A 101 -36.13 20.74 25.48
CA LEU A 101 -34.91 20.11 25.95
C LEU A 101 -34.05 21.26 26.44
N GLY A 102 -33.99 21.46 27.76
CA GLY A 102 -33.03 22.34 28.41
C GLY A 102 -31.58 21.89 28.21
N ALA A 103 -31.36 20.79 27.49
CA ALA A 103 -30.06 20.36 27.01
C ALA A 103 -29.81 20.96 25.63
N LYS A 104 -28.78 21.81 25.51
CA LYS A 104 -28.16 22.12 24.22
C LYS A 104 -27.93 20.81 23.49
N ILE A 105 -28.48 20.67 22.28
CA ILE A 105 -28.14 19.55 21.38
C ILE A 105 -26.60 19.52 21.36
N PRO A 106 -25.95 18.38 21.71
CA PRO A 106 -24.51 18.30 21.64
C PRO A 106 -24.11 18.72 20.22
N PRO A 107 -23.22 19.72 20.06
CA PRO A 107 -22.79 20.10 18.73
C PRO A 107 -22.27 18.83 18.05
N THR A 108 -22.73 18.58 16.82
CA THR A 108 -22.15 17.52 16.00
C THR A 108 -20.66 17.76 15.93
N MET A 109 -19.86 16.72 15.70
CA MET A 109 -18.41 16.93 15.61
C MET A 109 -18.03 17.96 14.55
N ASP A 110 -18.86 18.10 13.52
CA ASP A 110 -18.71 19.13 12.50
C ASP A 110 -18.89 20.56 13.03
N VAL A 111 -19.90 20.76 13.87
CA VAL A 111 -20.22 22.07 14.47
C VAL A 111 -19.25 22.40 15.59
N PHE A 112 -18.82 21.40 16.36
CA PHE A 112 -17.82 21.58 17.42
C PHE A 112 -16.44 21.91 16.84
N CYS A 113 -16.01 21.19 15.80
CA CYS A 113 -14.74 21.42 15.13
C CYS A 113 -14.80 22.54 14.07
N GLY A 114 -16.00 23.01 13.71
CA GLY A 114 -16.23 23.98 12.62
C GLY A 114 -15.85 23.46 11.22
N ARG A 115 -15.73 22.14 11.03
CA ARG A 115 -15.23 21.49 9.80
C ARG A 115 -15.98 20.18 9.57
N SER A 116 -16.25 19.82 8.31
CA SER A 116 -16.90 18.54 7.98
C SER A 116 -16.05 17.33 8.40
N ASN A 117 -16.69 16.26 8.88
CA ASN A 117 -16.10 15.00 9.35
C ASN A 117 -15.25 14.31 8.29
N PHE A 118 -15.52 14.56 7.01
CA PHE A 118 -14.71 14.07 5.89
C PHE A 118 -13.36 14.81 5.74
N ILE A 119 -13.19 15.96 6.41
CA ILE A 119 -12.02 16.85 6.32
C ILE A 119 -11.20 16.82 7.62
N VAL A 120 -11.74 16.31 8.72
CA VAL A 120 -11.07 16.27 10.05
C VAL A 120 -9.72 15.55 9.99
N PHE A 121 -9.55 14.59 9.08
CA PHE A 121 -8.32 13.83 8.90
C PHE A 121 -7.35 14.40 7.85
N CYS A 122 -7.78 15.40 7.06
CA CYS A 122 -7.01 15.91 5.91
C CYS A 122 -6.70 17.41 5.98
N ALA A 123 -7.22 18.14 6.97
CA ALA A 123 -6.89 19.54 7.13
C ALA A 123 -5.68 19.71 8.06
N PRO A 124 -4.65 20.48 7.64
CA PRO A 124 -3.65 20.99 8.56
C PRO A 124 -4.37 21.70 9.72
N GLN A 125 -3.87 21.55 10.94
CA GLN A 125 -4.33 22.35 12.07
C GLN A 125 -3.84 23.80 11.92
N THR A 126 -4.39 24.54 10.97
CA THR A 126 -4.19 25.97 10.84
C THR A 126 -5.28 26.70 11.62
N SER A 127 -5.01 26.91 12.90
CA SER A 127 -5.46 28.12 13.61
C SER A 127 -4.24 28.72 14.29
N LEU A 128 -4.00 29.98 13.94
CA LEU A 128 -2.88 30.85 14.28
C LEU A 128 -2.13 30.54 15.59
N SER A 129 -0.80 30.68 15.53
CA SER A 129 0.14 30.73 16.67
C SER A 129 0.26 29.46 17.53
N SER A 130 0.77 28.38 16.93
CA SER A 130 1.51 27.33 17.66
C SER A 130 2.76 26.94 16.86
N PRO A 131 3.98 27.19 17.36
CA PRO A 131 5.22 26.86 16.66
C PRO A 131 5.60 25.38 16.86
N LYS A 132 4.73 24.43 16.49
CA LYS A 132 4.90 23.02 16.89
C LYS A 132 4.55 21.93 15.86
N TYR A 133 4.48 22.26 14.57
CA TYR A 133 4.58 21.24 13.51
C TYR A 133 5.40 21.78 12.34
N SER A 134 6.64 22.19 12.61
CA SER A 134 7.64 22.27 11.54
C SER A 134 8.03 20.82 11.20
N LYS A 135 7.68 20.33 10.00
CA LYS A 135 8.28 19.09 9.51
C LYS A 135 9.79 19.28 9.51
N ASN A 136 10.53 18.27 9.94
CA ASN A 136 11.98 18.34 9.95
C ASN A 136 12.46 18.37 8.50
N PHE A 137 12.95 19.54 8.06
CA PHE A 137 13.46 19.71 6.71
C PHE A 137 14.87 19.10 6.61
N ILE A 138 15.05 18.20 5.66
CA ILE A 138 16.29 17.51 5.36
C ILE A 138 16.76 17.96 3.98
N ASP A 139 17.84 18.73 3.99
CA ASP A 139 18.54 19.09 2.77
C ASP A 139 19.47 17.95 2.33
N LEU A 140 19.40 17.61 1.04
CA LEU A 140 20.13 16.53 0.40
C LEU A 140 21.02 17.04 -0.73
N GLN A 141 21.04 18.36 -0.96
CA GLN A 141 21.87 18.97 -2.00
C GLN A 141 23.33 18.57 -1.84
N PHE A 142 23.85 18.61 -0.61
CA PHE A 142 25.20 18.17 -0.28
C PHE A 142 25.50 16.74 -0.76
N LEU A 143 24.53 15.84 -0.62
CA LEU A 143 24.69 14.44 -1.00
C LEU A 143 24.69 14.25 -2.53
N LEU A 144 23.88 15.03 -3.24
CA LEU A 144 23.89 15.07 -4.70
C LEU A 144 25.17 15.70 -5.24
N ASP A 145 25.71 16.72 -4.57
CA ASP A 145 26.98 17.36 -4.92
C ASP A 145 28.17 16.39 -4.73
N GLN A 146 28.16 15.60 -3.65
CA GLN A 146 29.13 14.52 -3.47
C GLN A 146 28.99 13.45 -4.56
N ALA A 147 27.77 12.99 -4.85
CA ALA A 147 27.54 12.02 -5.92
C ALA A 147 28.06 12.55 -7.26
N TRP A 148 27.79 13.81 -7.59
CA TRP A 148 28.34 14.44 -8.78
C TRP A 148 29.87 14.47 -8.79
N THR A 149 30.49 14.78 -7.65
CA THR A 149 31.95 14.78 -7.51
C THR A 149 32.54 13.42 -7.83
N VAL A 150 31.91 12.33 -7.35
CA VAL A 150 32.32 10.95 -7.64
C VAL A 150 32.18 10.64 -9.13
N LEU A 151 31.06 11.00 -9.77
CA LEU A 151 30.90 10.79 -11.22
C LEU A 151 31.98 11.53 -12.00
N ARG A 152 32.26 12.79 -11.64
CA ARG A 152 33.28 13.60 -12.32
C ARG A 152 34.69 13.03 -12.19
N GLN A 153 35.01 12.38 -11.07
CA GLN A 153 36.28 11.67 -10.90
C GLN A 153 36.35 10.42 -11.78
N GLY A 154 35.21 9.77 -12.03
CA GLY A 154 35.11 8.57 -12.86
C GLY A 154 35.68 7.32 -12.18
N SER A 155 35.69 6.21 -12.92
CA SER A 155 36.37 4.98 -12.47
C SER A 155 37.89 5.11 -12.59
N GLU A 156 38.64 4.39 -11.77
CA GLU A 156 40.09 4.28 -11.91
C GLU A 156 40.46 3.81 -13.33
N SER A 157 41.56 4.31 -13.89
CA SER A 157 42.02 3.94 -15.23
C SER A 157 43.54 3.71 -15.23
N PRO A 158 44.05 2.79 -16.07
CA PRO A 158 43.35 2.00 -17.08
C PRO A 158 42.65 0.75 -16.51
N LEU A 159 41.46 0.43 -17.03
CA LEU A 159 40.75 -0.82 -16.75
C LEU A 159 40.71 -1.68 -18.02
N LEU A 160 41.07 -2.96 -17.88
CA LEU A 160 40.94 -3.93 -18.95
C LEU A 160 39.62 -4.70 -18.77
N ALA A 161 38.60 -4.32 -19.52
CA ALA A 161 37.33 -5.02 -19.61
C ALA A 161 37.02 -5.35 -21.07
N LYS A 162 36.38 -6.50 -21.33
CA LYS A 162 36.02 -6.92 -22.70
C LYS A 162 34.85 -6.12 -23.26
N ASN A 163 33.90 -5.78 -22.41
CA ASN A 163 32.68 -5.06 -22.73
C ASN A 163 32.22 -4.22 -21.53
N THR A 164 31.12 -3.48 -21.72
CA THR A 164 30.59 -2.55 -20.73
C THR A 164 30.08 -3.27 -19.49
N LEU A 165 29.36 -4.38 -19.66
CA LEU A 165 28.88 -5.20 -18.54
C LEU A 165 30.04 -5.79 -17.71
N GLY A 166 31.13 -6.21 -18.37
CA GLY A 166 32.33 -6.67 -17.71
C GLY A 166 33.01 -5.57 -16.89
N LYS A 167 33.00 -4.32 -17.38
CA LYS A 167 33.50 -3.16 -16.64
C LYS A 167 32.65 -2.89 -15.39
N LEU A 168 31.33 -2.95 -15.51
CA LEU A 168 30.39 -2.86 -14.39
C LEU A 168 30.61 -3.98 -13.35
N ALA A 169 30.91 -5.20 -13.80
CA ALA A 169 31.20 -6.33 -12.92
C ALA A 169 32.49 -6.13 -12.11
N ILE A 170 33.54 -5.57 -12.73
CA ILE A 170 34.77 -5.19 -12.03
C ILE A 170 34.47 -4.12 -10.96
N GLY A 171 33.69 -3.11 -11.32
CA GLY A 171 33.27 -2.07 -10.39
C GLY A 171 32.48 -2.63 -9.20
N LEU A 172 31.51 -3.52 -9.48
CA LEU A 172 30.69 -4.15 -8.44
C LEU A 172 31.54 -4.96 -7.46
N ARG A 173 32.50 -5.74 -7.97
CA ARG A 173 33.41 -6.55 -7.13
C ARG A 173 34.20 -5.68 -6.16
N LYS A 174 34.84 -4.62 -6.64
CA LYS A 174 35.61 -3.68 -5.80
C LYS A 174 34.75 -3.06 -4.71
N ILE A 175 33.53 -2.66 -5.08
CA ILE A 175 32.58 -2.02 -4.19
C ILE A 175 32.02 -3.00 -3.14
N GLN A 176 31.98 -4.30 -3.43
CA GLN A 176 31.61 -5.35 -2.47
C GLN A 176 32.74 -5.70 -1.51
N ASP A 177 34.00 -5.55 -1.94
CA ASP A 177 35.19 -5.77 -1.11
C ASP A 177 35.44 -4.60 -0.12
N GLU A 178 34.92 -3.40 -0.42
CA GLU A 178 34.83 -2.30 0.55
C GLU A 178 33.89 -2.70 1.69
N ASN A 179 34.47 -2.95 2.88
CA ASN A 179 33.79 -3.43 4.09
C ASN A 179 32.37 -2.85 4.23
N PRO A 180 31.33 -3.70 4.42
CA PRO A 180 30.01 -3.18 4.73
C PRO A 180 30.09 -2.43 6.07
N LEU A 181 29.77 -1.14 6.04
CA LEU A 181 29.49 -0.42 7.28
C LEU A 181 28.25 -1.02 7.93
N LEU A 182 28.39 -1.20 9.25
CA LEU A 182 27.44 -1.76 10.22
C LEU A 182 27.34 -3.29 10.18
N ASP A 183 28.32 -3.95 10.80
CA ASP A 183 28.02 -5.20 11.51
C ASP A 183 27.00 -4.85 12.60
N PRO A 184 25.71 -5.25 12.48
CA PRO A 184 24.67 -4.76 13.39
C PRO A 184 24.82 -5.31 14.81
N THR A 185 25.82 -6.17 15.05
CA THR A 185 26.26 -6.56 16.40
C THR A 185 26.99 -5.44 17.16
N THR A 186 27.48 -4.40 16.47
CA THR A 186 28.24 -3.30 17.08
C THR A 186 27.40 -2.05 17.41
N VAL A 187 26.16 -1.99 16.94
CA VAL A 187 25.32 -0.78 17.02
C VAL A 187 24.16 -1.00 17.98
N GLU A 188 24.30 -0.46 19.18
CA GLU A 188 23.29 -0.54 20.23
C GLU A 188 22.01 0.26 19.89
N LYS A 189 22.13 1.32 19.08
CA LYS A 189 21.04 2.21 18.70
C LYS A 189 21.10 2.59 17.21
N TYR A 190 19.98 2.49 16.51
CA TYR A 190 19.84 2.94 15.12
C TYR A 190 18.81 4.05 15.05
N GLY A 191 19.25 5.27 14.80
CA GLY A 191 18.42 6.46 14.74
C GLY A 191 18.67 7.28 13.48
N LYS A 192 18.59 8.59 13.63
CA LYS A 192 18.72 9.56 12.55
C LYS A 192 20.09 9.49 11.87
N ASP A 193 21.15 9.54 12.65
CA ASP A 193 22.52 9.67 12.13
C ASP A 193 22.95 8.39 11.40
N GLU A 194 22.62 7.22 11.95
CA GLU A 194 22.88 5.93 11.29
C GLU A 194 22.05 5.75 10.02
N THR A 195 20.81 6.25 10.01
CA THR A 195 19.96 6.25 8.80
C THR A 195 20.58 7.11 7.70
N PHE A 196 21.04 8.32 8.03
CA PHE A 196 21.65 9.22 7.06
C PHE A 196 23.00 8.73 6.56
N ALA A 197 23.85 8.21 7.45
CA ALA A 197 25.11 7.57 7.06
C ALA A 197 24.86 6.38 6.12
N GLN A 198 23.80 5.60 6.36
CA GLN A 198 23.42 4.51 5.47
C GLN A 198 22.95 5.01 4.11
N TRP A 199 22.12 6.06 4.05
CA TRP A 199 21.70 6.67 2.78
C TRP A 199 22.88 7.25 2.00
N GLU A 200 23.78 7.96 2.67
CA GLU A 200 25.01 8.48 2.07
C GLU A 200 25.85 7.35 1.50
N TYR A 201 26.09 6.30 2.30
CA TYR A 201 26.80 5.11 1.85
C TYR A 201 26.14 4.48 0.61
N ASP A 202 24.83 4.21 0.65
CA ASP A 202 24.13 3.52 -0.44
C ASP A 202 24.11 4.34 -1.74
N ILE A 203 23.91 5.66 -1.64
CA ILE A 203 23.90 6.57 -2.79
C ILE A 203 25.31 6.69 -3.39
N LEU A 204 26.34 6.87 -2.56
CA LEU A 204 27.72 6.93 -3.04
C LEU A 204 28.18 5.59 -3.61
N LYS A 205 27.75 4.47 -3.02
CA LYS A 205 28.03 3.11 -3.51
C LYS A 205 27.47 2.89 -4.91
N LEU A 206 26.19 3.23 -5.14
CA LEU A 206 25.59 3.24 -6.47
C LEU A 206 26.38 4.15 -7.42
N THR A 207 26.71 5.36 -6.96
CA THR A 207 27.34 6.37 -7.81
C THR A 207 28.72 5.93 -8.27
N ARG A 208 29.52 5.33 -7.38
CA ARG A 208 30.80 4.70 -7.73
C ARG A 208 30.59 3.57 -8.72
N TRP A 209 29.56 2.75 -8.57
CA TRP A 209 29.27 1.67 -9.52
C TRP A 209 28.91 2.22 -10.92
N LEU A 210 28.09 3.27 -10.99
CA LEU A 210 27.77 3.96 -12.25
C LEU A 210 28.97 4.70 -12.86
N ALA A 211 29.99 5.03 -12.08
CA ALA A 211 31.24 5.59 -12.59
C ALA A 211 32.00 4.63 -13.52
N TYR A 212 31.73 3.32 -13.42
CA TYR A 212 32.26 2.29 -14.31
C TYR A 212 31.47 2.16 -15.62
N PHE A 213 30.34 2.86 -15.79
CA PHE A 213 29.52 2.79 -16.99
C PHE A 213 29.76 4.00 -17.90
N ASP A 214 30.55 3.79 -18.95
CA ASP A 214 31.00 4.87 -19.85
C ASP A 214 29.84 5.62 -20.52
N ASP A 215 28.84 4.92 -21.06
CA ASP A 215 27.68 5.59 -21.66
C ASP A 215 26.88 6.41 -20.65
N PHE A 216 26.84 6.01 -19.37
CA PHE A 216 26.22 6.81 -18.32
C PHE A 216 27.04 8.05 -18.01
N GLN A 217 28.38 7.94 -17.99
CA GLN A 217 29.30 9.07 -17.81
C GLN A 217 29.18 10.12 -18.92
N MET A 218 28.82 9.70 -20.13
CA MET A 218 28.61 10.59 -21.27
C MET A 218 27.29 11.38 -21.22
N LEU A 219 26.37 11.05 -20.31
CA LEU A 219 25.11 11.76 -20.18
C LEU A 219 25.29 13.17 -19.60
N PRO A 220 24.40 14.13 -19.95
CA PRO A 220 24.31 15.41 -19.26
C PRO A 220 24.13 15.24 -17.74
N GLN A 221 24.79 16.09 -16.95
CA GLN A 221 24.73 16.08 -15.48
C GLN A 221 23.30 16.06 -14.94
N SER A 222 22.40 16.85 -15.54
CA SER A 222 20.99 16.91 -15.12
C SER A 222 20.30 15.55 -15.21
N LEU A 223 20.57 14.78 -16.27
CA LEU A 223 20.03 13.43 -16.46
C LEU A 223 20.69 12.43 -15.52
N GLN A 224 22.01 12.50 -15.33
CA GLN A 224 22.72 11.63 -14.39
C GLN A 224 22.16 11.73 -12.97
N ILE A 225 22.03 12.96 -12.45
CA ILE A 225 21.49 13.20 -11.11
C ILE A 225 20.04 12.74 -11.02
N LYS A 226 19.20 13.10 -12.00
CA LYS A 226 17.79 12.67 -12.01
C LYS A 226 17.64 11.15 -12.05
N MET A 227 18.50 10.45 -12.79
CA MET A 227 18.51 9.00 -12.81
C MET A 227 18.96 8.41 -11.46
N ILE A 228 20.04 8.93 -10.85
CA ILE A 228 20.51 8.49 -9.52
C ILE A 228 19.40 8.63 -8.47
N GLN A 229 18.71 9.78 -8.47
CA GLN A 229 17.58 10.03 -7.57
C GLN A 229 16.48 8.96 -7.69
N GLY A 230 16.24 8.43 -8.89
CA GLY A 230 15.22 7.41 -9.12
C GLY A 230 15.66 5.97 -8.90
N ILE A 231 16.96 5.65 -9.02
CA ILE A 231 17.44 4.26 -9.02
C ILE A 231 18.09 3.80 -7.71
N TRP A 232 18.58 4.70 -6.86
CA TRP A 232 19.37 4.30 -5.67
C TRP A 232 18.63 3.37 -4.72
N SER A 233 17.36 3.64 -4.43
CA SER A 233 16.53 2.81 -3.55
C SER A 233 16.27 1.43 -4.17
N VAL A 234 16.07 1.38 -5.49
CA VAL A 234 15.83 0.14 -6.25
C VAL A 234 17.10 -0.71 -6.32
N TRP A 235 18.23 -0.08 -6.62
CA TRP A 235 19.55 -0.70 -6.65
C TRP A 235 19.89 -1.32 -5.28
N ARG A 236 19.69 -0.55 -4.21
CA ARG A 236 19.89 -0.99 -2.82
C ARG A 236 19.08 -2.24 -2.47
N ARG A 237 17.82 -2.34 -2.91
CA ARG A 237 16.96 -3.51 -2.63
C ARG A 237 17.57 -4.80 -3.19
N LEU A 238 18.03 -4.79 -4.43
CA LEU A 238 18.62 -5.96 -5.07
C LEU A 238 20.04 -6.26 -4.56
N GLU A 239 20.88 -5.24 -4.40
CA GLU A 239 22.22 -5.42 -3.86
C GLU A 239 22.19 -5.98 -2.44
N ARG A 240 21.34 -5.44 -1.58
CA ARG A 240 21.17 -5.94 -0.21
C ARG A 240 20.68 -7.37 -0.18
N LEU A 241 19.76 -7.76 -1.07
CA LEU A 241 19.30 -9.13 -1.22
C LEU A 241 20.46 -10.08 -1.59
N ALA A 242 21.30 -9.69 -2.55
CA ALA A 242 22.47 -10.44 -2.95
C ALA A 242 23.50 -10.56 -1.81
N SER A 243 23.76 -9.46 -1.10
CA SER A 243 24.66 -9.41 0.06
C SER A 243 24.17 -10.29 1.22
N ILE A 244 22.86 -10.29 1.49
CA ILE A 244 22.25 -11.20 2.48
C ILE A 244 22.40 -12.65 2.04
N ALA A 245 22.08 -12.98 0.79
CA ALA A 245 22.21 -14.34 0.26
C ALA A 245 23.65 -14.87 0.37
N LEU A 246 24.64 -14.02 0.06
CA LEU A 246 26.06 -14.33 0.22
C LEU A 246 26.43 -14.58 1.68
N CYS A 247 25.98 -13.72 2.60
CA CYS A 247 26.22 -13.89 4.04
C CYS A 247 25.63 -15.19 4.58
N VAL A 248 24.40 -15.52 4.17
CA VAL A 248 23.71 -16.76 4.58
C VAL A 248 24.47 -17.99 4.08
N ARG A 249 24.91 -18.00 2.82
CA ARG A 249 25.72 -19.09 2.24
C ARG A 249 27.05 -19.29 2.93
N ARG A 250 27.68 -18.21 3.43
CA ARG A 250 28.93 -18.30 4.20
C ARG A 250 28.74 -18.93 5.58
N LYS A 251 27.54 -18.82 6.16
CA LYS A 251 27.23 -19.29 7.52
C LYS A 251 26.51 -20.64 7.57
N ILE A 252 25.68 -20.95 6.59
CA ILE A 252 24.76 -22.10 6.59
C ILE A 252 24.97 -22.94 5.34
N ASN A 253 25.08 -24.25 5.52
CA ASN A 253 25.23 -25.20 4.42
C ASN A 253 23.96 -25.28 3.54
N GLU A 254 24.14 -25.47 2.24
CA GLU A 254 23.06 -25.49 1.25
C GLU A 254 22.01 -26.57 1.53
N GLU A 255 22.43 -27.77 1.94
CA GLU A 255 21.50 -28.85 2.30
C GLU A 255 20.62 -28.51 3.50
N THR A 256 21.15 -27.73 4.45
CA THR A 256 20.40 -27.26 5.61
C THR A 256 19.36 -26.23 5.15
N ILE A 257 19.74 -25.29 4.28
CA ILE A 257 18.83 -24.27 3.73
C ILE A 257 17.67 -24.93 2.97
N ARG A 258 17.93 -25.97 2.17
CA ARG A 258 16.89 -26.70 1.43
C ARG A 258 15.86 -27.38 2.33
N LYS A 259 16.27 -27.82 3.53
CA LYS A 259 15.39 -28.43 4.54
C LYS A 259 14.63 -27.39 5.38
N MET A 260 15.06 -26.14 5.39
CA MET A 260 14.37 -25.07 6.11
C MET A 260 13.02 -24.74 5.47
N LYS A 261 12.02 -24.48 6.31
CA LYS A 261 10.72 -24.00 5.84
C LYS A 261 10.85 -22.55 5.37
N ASN A 262 9.94 -22.12 4.48
CA ASN A 262 9.79 -20.70 4.18
C ASN A 262 9.47 -19.93 5.47
N ASP A 263 9.94 -18.69 5.56
CA ASP A 263 9.80 -17.80 6.73
C ASP A 263 10.63 -18.20 7.96
N THR A 264 11.61 -19.11 7.80
CA THR A 264 12.55 -19.43 8.88
C THR A 264 13.39 -18.19 9.20
N LEU A 265 13.48 -17.82 10.49
CA LEU A 265 14.30 -16.71 10.97
C LEU A 265 15.80 -17.03 10.78
N LEU A 266 16.50 -16.23 9.98
CA LEU A 266 17.93 -16.40 9.68
C LEU A 266 18.80 -15.53 10.60
N CYS A 267 18.41 -14.27 10.77
CA CYS A 267 19.07 -13.34 11.68
C CYS A 267 18.01 -12.49 12.37
N ASN A 268 18.21 -12.24 13.65
CA ASN A 268 17.35 -11.37 14.43
C ASN A 268 18.19 -10.32 15.14
N TRP A 269 17.83 -9.06 14.96
CA TRP A 269 18.48 -7.90 15.56
C TRP A 269 17.69 -7.37 16.75
N ASN A 270 17.04 -8.25 17.53
CA ASN A 270 16.23 -7.91 18.72
C ASN A 270 16.94 -7.07 19.78
N GLN A 271 18.28 -6.99 19.77
CA GLN A 271 19.05 -6.15 20.71
C GLN A 271 19.24 -4.71 20.23
N MET A 272 19.00 -4.42 18.95
CA MET A 272 19.18 -3.10 18.34
C MET A 272 17.99 -2.20 18.67
N LYS A 273 18.23 -1.10 19.39
CA LYS A 273 17.18 -0.11 19.68
C LYS A 273 16.98 0.80 18.48
N ILE A 274 15.87 0.62 17.76
CA ILE A 274 15.51 1.51 16.65
C ILE A 274 14.79 2.75 17.20
N ASP A 275 15.30 3.92 16.85
CA ASP A 275 14.74 5.22 17.20
C ASP A 275 14.19 5.93 15.95
N MET A 276 12.86 5.99 15.86
CA MET A 276 12.14 6.68 14.78
C MET A 276 11.50 7.99 15.25
N SER A 277 11.79 8.43 16.48
CA SER A 277 11.17 9.64 17.06
C SER A 277 11.53 10.93 16.29
N TRP A 278 12.62 10.91 15.54
CA TRP A 278 13.08 12.01 14.69
C TRP A 278 12.24 12.19 13.42
N CYS A 279 11.53 11.16 12.96
CA CYS A 279 10.75 11.18 11.73
C CYS A 279 9.26 10.86 11.93
N SER A 280 8.86 10.29 13.07
CA SER A 280 7.47 9.96 13.34
C SER A 280 7.13 10.08 14.82
N LYS A 281 5.83 10.29 15.10
CA LYS A 281 5.23 10.22 16.43
C LYS A 281 4.79 8.80 16.83
N TYR A 282 4.78 7.86 15.88
CA TYR A 282 4.35 6.49 16.10
C TYR A 282 5.49 5.59 16.57
N SER A 283 5.16 4.52 17.28
CA SER A 283 6.13 3.51 17.69
C SER A 283 6.66 2.72 16.48
N VAL A 284 7.83 2.10 16.63
CA VAL A 284 8.45 1.28 15.57
C VAL A 284 7.51 0.16 15.12
N ASP A 285 6.76 -0.45 16.03
CA ASP A 285 5.83 -1.53 15.71
C ASP A 285 4.60 -1.06 14.92
N GLU A 286 4.10 0.14 15.20
CA GLU A 286 3.05 0.77 14.39
C GLU A 286 3.57 1.14 12.99
N LEU A 287 4.82 1.60 12.90
CA LEU A 287 5.44 1.98 11.63
C LEU A 287 5.74 0.80 10.71
N LYS A 288 5.97 -0.40 11.26
CA LYS A 288 6.14 -1.65 10.47
C LYS A 288 4.95 -1.95 9.55
N PHE A 289 3.77 -1.38 9.82
CA PHE A 289 2.63 -1.50 8.92
C PHE A 289 2.85 -0.75 7.60
N PHE A 290 3.41 0.46 7.69
CA PHE A 290 3.58 1.40 6.58
C PHE A 290 4.92 1.25 5.86
N MET A 291 5.99 0.85 6.57
CA MET A 291 7.34 0.72 6.01
C MET A 291 7.97 -0.63 6.34
N GLU A 292 8.87 -1.08 5.46
CA GLU A 292 9.69 -2.26 5.67
C GLU A 292 10.83 -1.96 6.66
N ILE A 293 10.51 -1.99 7.96
CA ILE A 293 11.52 -1.89 9.02
C ILE A 293 12.07 -3.29 9.29
N HIS A 294 13.24 -3.58 8.72
CA HIS A 294 13.87 -4.90 8.80
C HIS A 294 14.59 -5.11 10.14
N THR A 295 13.84 -5.47 11.18
CA THR A 295 14.42 -5.95 12.46
C THR A 295 14.88 -7.42 12.37
N GLU A 296 14.36 -8.15 11.39
CA GLU A 296 14.60 -9.57 11.21
C GLU A 296 14.87 -9.87 9.73
N ILE A 297 15.79 -10.81 9.49
CA ILE A 297 16.00 -11.40 8.18
C ILE A 297 15.41 -12.80 8.23
N ARG A 298 14.43 -13.06 7.36
CA ARG A 298 13.76 -14.36 7.24
C ARG A 298 14.01 -14.95 5.87
N LEU A 299 13.99 -16.28 5.78
CA LEU A 299 14.11 -17.01 4.54
C LEU A 299 12.78 -16.95 3.77
N ASP A 300 12.50 -15.79 3.19
CA ASP A 300 11.38 -15.61 2.27
C ASP A 300 11.68 -16.21 0.87
N GLU A 301 10.68 -16.21 0.00
CA GLU A 301 10.80 -16.79 -1.35
C GLU A 301 11.91 -16.08 -2.15
N LEU A 302 12.03 -14.77 -1.99
CA LEU A 302 12.98 -13.95 -2.74
C LEU A 302 14.43 -14.19 -2.28
N THR A 303 14.68 -14.26 -0.97
CA THR A 303 16.00 -14.59 -0.40
C THR A 303 16.41 -16.00 -0.82
N ARG A 304 15.48 -16.97 -0.78
CA ARG A 304 15.75 -18.33 -1.25
C ARG A 304 16.12 -18.36 -2.73
N ALA A 305 15.34 -17.68 -3.58
CA ALA A 305 15.61 -17.61 -5.00
C ALA A 305 16.99 -17.00 -5.31
N MET A 306 17.40 -15.97 -4.57
CA MET A 306 18.74 -15.37 -4.71
C MET A 306 19.86 -16.32 -4.28
N ILE A 307 19.67 -17.04 -3.15
CA ILE A 307 20.63 -18.05 -2.67
C ILE A 307 20.82 -19.16 -3.70
N GLU A 308 19.73 -19.66 -4.27
CA GLU A 308 19.73 -20.74 -5.27
C GLU A 308 20.29 -20.29 -6.62
N LEU A 309 20.07 -19.03 -7.01
CA LEU A 309 20.55 -18.49 -8.28
C LEU A 309 22.08 -18.41 -8.33
N GLU A 310 22.70 -17.99 -7.22
CA GLU A 310 24.15 -17.72 -7.10
C GLU A 310 24.66 -16.95 -8.33
N PRO A 311 24.27 -15.68 -8.51
CA PRO A 311 24.68 -14.92 -9.67
C PRO A 311 26.17 -14.58 -9.59
N THR A 312 26.86 -14.64 -10.73
CA THR A 312 28.20 -14.05 -10.88
C THR A 312 28.12 -12.53 -10.82
N GLU A 313 29.24 -11.84 -10.66
CA GLU A 313 29.28 -10.37 -10.64
C GLU A 313 28.79 -9.77 -11.97
N VAL A 314 28.99 -10.49 -13.09
CA VAL A 314 28.47 -10.12 -14.42
C VAL A 314 26.95 -10.24 -14.45
N GLU A 315 26.41 -11.37 -13.98
CA GLU A 315 24.97 -11.61 -13.92
C GLU A 315 24.27 -10.64 -12.95
N LEU A 316 24.85 -10.40 -11.78
CA LEU A 316 24.33 -9.47 -10.79
C LEU A 316 24.38 -8.02 -11.31
N SER A 317 25.46 -7.63 -12.00
CA SER A 317 25.54 -6.32 -12.66
C SER A 317 24.47 -6.15 -13.74
N PHE A 318 24.20 -7.19 -14.51
CA PHE A 318 23.11 -7.19 -15.49
C PHE A 318 21.76 -7.06 -14.79
N MET A 319 21.50 -7.83 -13.72
CA MET A 319 20.27 -7.74 -12.96
C MET A 319 20.06 -6.34 -12.37
N LEU A 320 21.11 -5.73 -11.80
CA LEU A 320 21.07 -4.36 -11.28
C LEU A 320 20.77 -3.33 -12.38
N GLY A 321 21.49 -3.40 -13.50
CA GLY A 321 21.27 -2.50 -14.63
C GLY A 321 19.88 -2.64 -15.23
N GLN A 322 19.44 -3.88 -15.49
CA GLN A 322 18.11 -4.18 -16.01
C GLN A 322 17.01 -3.62 -15.09
N LEU A 323 17.10 -3.91 -13.78
CA LEU A 323 16.10 -3.46 -12.81
C LEU A 323 16.07 -1.94 -12.71
N CYS A 324 17.22 -1.29 -12.58
CA CYS A 324 17.33 0.16 -12.40
C CYS A 324 16.89 0.94 -13.64
N PHE A 325 17.36 0.56 -14.83
CA PHE A 325 17.09 1.30 -16.05
C PHE A 325 15.66 1.09 -16.56
N GLN A 326 15.10 -0.11 -16.38
CA GLN A 326 13.67 -0.34 -16.66
C GLN A 326 12.79 0.49 -15.72
N TYR A 327 13.18 0.56 -14.44
CA TYR A 327 12.44 1.27 -13.43
C TYR A 327 12.44 2.79 -13.67
N VAL A 328 13.61 3.38 -13.87
CA VAL A 328 13.78 4.83 -14.05
C VAL A 328 13.15 5.32 -15.36
N GLY A 329 13.22 4.51 -16.42
CA GLY A 329 12.54 4.78 -17.68
C GLY A 329 11.03 4.85 -17.51
N LYS A 330 10.44 3.85 -16.83
CA LYS A 330 9.00 3.87 -16.50
C LYS A 330 8.60 5.01 -15.56
N ARG A 331 9.49 5.42 -14.66
CA ARG A 331 9.22 6.46 -13.66
C ARG A 331 9.20 7.85 -14.29
N PHE A 332 10.25 8.22 -15.03
CA PHE A 332 10.42 9.59 -15.53
C PHE A 332 9.96 9.80 -16.98
N GLN A 333 9.82 8.71 -17.77
CA GLN A 333 9.36 8.75 -19.16
C GLN A 333 10.26 9.64 -20.07
N GLY A 334 9.83 9.86 -21.32
CA GLY A 334 10.51 10.76 -22.25
C GLY A 334 11.95 10.34 -22.57
N GLU A 335 12.88 11.30 -22.51
CA GLU A 335 14.30 11.07 -22.83
C GLU A 335 14.94 9.99 -21.94
N ILE A 336 14.60 9.95 -20.65
CA ILE A 336 15.14 8.94 -19.71
C ILE A 336 14.66 7.53 -20.06
N LEU A 337 13.44 7.38 -20.60
CA LEU A 337 12.96 6.08 -21.08
C LEU A 337 13.79 5.60 -22.26
N HIS A 338 14.03 6.46 -23.25
CA HIS A 338 14.84 6.11 -24.43
C HIS A 338 16.28 5.76 -24.05
N ILE A 339 16.89 6.52 -23.12
CA ILE A 339 18.22 6.21 -22.59
C ILE A 339 18.22 4.87 -21.84
N GLY A 340 17.23 4.65 -20.97
CA GLY A 340 17.10 3.42 -20.20
C GLY A 340 16.88 2.18 -21.06
N ASP A 341 16.14 2.29 -22.16
CA ASP A 341 15.93 1.21 -23.13
C ASP A 341 17.22 0.91 -23.91
N LYS A 342 17.95 1.94 -24.36
CA LYS A 342 19.27 1.78 -25.00
C LYS A 342 20.26 1.07 -24.07
N PHE A 343 20.30 1.45 -22.79
CA PHE A 343 21.17 0.80 -21.81
C PHE A 343 20.77 -0.66 -21.56
N GLN A 344 19.48 -0.97 -21.47
CA GLN A 344 19.02 -2.35 -21.33
C GLN A 344 19.40 -3.22 -22.52
N GLU A 345 19.25 -2.71 -23.76
CA GLU A 345 19.63 -3.43 -24.97
C GLU A 345 21.13 -3.73 -24.99
N MET A 346 21.96 -2.74 -24.67
CA MET A 346 23.42 -2.91 -24.57
C MET A 346 23.80 -3.99 -23.55
N LEU A 347 23.27 -3.90 -22.34
CA LEU A 347 23.58 -4.87 -21.27
C LEU A 347 23.07 -6.28 -21.62
N ALA A 348 21.95 -6.40 -22.34
CA ALA A 348 21.42 -7.68 -22.79
C ALA A 348 22.32 -8.33 -23.86
N ASN A 349 22.85 -7.55 -24.79
CA ASN A 349 23.82 -8.02 -25.79
C ASN A 349 25.12 -8.46 -25.12
N ASP A 350 25.65 -7.65 -24.19
CA ASP A 350 26.85 -8.00 -23.42
C ASP A 350 26.66 -9.29 -22.61
N LEU A 351 25.48 -9.49 -22.01
CA LEU A 351 25.15 -10.72 -21.30
C LEU A 351 25.08 -11.92 -22.25
N HIS A 352 24.51 -11.75 -23.44
CA HIS A 352 24.47 -12.80 -24.45
C HIS A 352 25.89 -13.24 -24.84
N ASP A 353 26.77 -12.28 -25.10
CA ASP A 353 28.17 -12.55 -25.41
C ASP A 353 28.90 -13.24 -24.26
N TYR A 354 28.65 -12.83 -23.02
CA TYR A 354 29.18 -13.50 -21.83
C TYR A 354 28.79 -14.99 -21.78
N TYR A 355 27.52 -15.33 -22.01
CA TYR A 355 27.10 -16.73 -21.99
C TYR A 355 27.59 -17.53 -23.20
N VAL A 356 27.47 -16.98 -24.40
CA VAL A 356 27.74 -17.70 -25.65
C VAL A 356 29.25 -17.80 -25.90
N ASN A 357 29.97 -16.70 -25.80
CA ASN A 357 31.37 -16.61 -26.20
C ASN A 357 32.33 -16.91 -25.04
N GLU A 358 32.04 -16.43 -23.83
CA GLU A 358 32.93 -16.63 -22.68
C GLU A 358 32.67 -17.95 -21.95
N LEU A 359 31.42 -18.20 -21.52
CA LEU A 359 31.06 -19.40 -20.79
C LEU A 359 30.80 -20.61 -21.70
N LYS A 360 30.66 -20.41 -23.02
CA LYS A 360 30.33 -21.44 -24.01
C LYS A 360 29.04 -22.20 -23.67
N ARG A 361 28.03 -21.47 -23.17
CA ARG A 361 26.72 -21.97 -22.74
C ARG A 361 25.59 -21.22 -23.46
N PRO A 362 25.26 -21.60 -24.70
CA PRO A 362 24.21 -20.91 -25.46
C PRO A 362 22.80 -21.11 -24.89
N ASN A 363 22.56 -22.18 -24.14
CA ASN A 363 21.26 -22.50 -23.55
C ASN A 363 21.12 -21.92 -22.14
N TYR A 364 21.10 -20.59 -22.01
CA TYR A 364 21.02 -19.88 -20.72
C TYR A 364 19.63 -19.29 -20.41
N VAL A 365 18.62 -19.55 -21.26
CA VAL A 365 17.26 -18.97 -21.14
C VAL A 365 16.61 -19.25 -19.78
N THR A 366 16.78 -20.46 -19.24
CA THR A 366 16.24 -20.82 -17.91
C THR A 366 16.90 -20.01 -16.80
N ARG A 367 18.21 -19.78 -16.88
CA ARG A 367 18.95 -18.96 -15.92
C ARG A 367 18.55 -17.49 -16.02
N LEU A 368 18.39 -16.97 -17.23
CA LEU A 368 17.85 -15.62 -17.47
C LEU A 368 16.43 -15.48 -16.89
N ALA A 369 15.56 -16.47 -17.09
CA ALA A 369 14.21 -16.45 -16.53
C ALA A 369 14.24 -16.39 -14.99
N SER A 370 15.16 -17.11 -14.34
CA SER A 370 15.36 -17.03 -12.88
C SER A 370 15.83 -15.65 -12.42
N MET A 371 16.80 -15.04 -13.13
CA MET A 371 17.24 -13.66 -12.86
C MET A 371 16.07 -12.67 -12.98
N MET A 372 15.30 -12.77 -14.07
CA MET A 372 14.15 -11.90 -14.30
C MET A 372 13.02 -12.15 -13.31
N LYS A 373 12.83 -13.38 -12.81
CA LYS A 373 11.84 -13.68 -11.77
C LYS A 373 12.11 -12.84 -10.51
N ILE A 374 13.37 -12.78 -10.06
CA ILE A 374 13.79 -11.98 -8.89
C ILE A 374 13.55 -10.49 -9.14
N ASN A 375 14.03 -9.95 -10.27
CA ASN A 375 13.86 -8.53 -10.60
C ASN A 375 12.38 -8.12 -10.66
N ASN A 376 11.55 -8.94 -11.31
CA ASN A 376 10.12 -8.69 -11.39
C ASN A 376 9.43 -8.74 -10.02
N GLN A 377 9.85 -9.63 -9.13
CA GLN A 377 9.32 -9.69 -7.76
C GLN A 377 9.69 -8.43 -6.97
N ILE A 378 10.96 -7.98 -7.05
CA ILE A 378 11.40 -6.72 -6.41
C ILE A 378 10.58 -5.54 -6.93
N GLN A 379 10.42 -5.43 -8.25
CA GLN A 379 9.67 -4.34 -8.85
C GLN A 379 8.19 -4.34 -8.43
N ARG A 380 7.55 -5.50 -8.33
CA ARG A 380 6.18 -5.62 -7.81
C ARG A 380 6.08 -5.20 -6.35
N ASN A 381 7.06 -5.58 -5.52
CA ASN A 381 7.09 -5.18 -4.11
C ASN A 381 7.23 -3.66 -3.96
N ILE A 382 8.06 -3.01 -4.79
CA ILE A 382 8.19 -1.56 -4.82
C ILE A 382 6.83 -0.91 -5.11
N TYR A 383 6.14 -1.32 -6.18
CA TYR A 383 4.84 -0.74 -6.53
C TYR A 383 3.76 -1.00 -5.47
N LYS A 384 3.75 -2.17 -4.85
CA LYS A 384 2.82 -2.50 -3.76
C LYS A 384 3.07 -1.65 -2.52
N ASN A 385 4.33 -1.36 -2.20
CA ASN A 385 4.69 -0.55 -1.04
C ASN A 385 4.37 0.93 -1.25
N ARG A 386 4.38 1.44 -2.49
CA ARG A 386 3.95 2.82 -2.79
C ARG A 386 2.56 3.14 -2.27
N GLU A 387 1.60 2.21 -2.41
CA GLU A 387 0.24 2.43 -1.89
C GLU A 387 0.24 2.67 -0.38
N LYS A 388 1.14 2.00 0.36
CA LYS A 388 1.31 2.21 1.80
C LYS A 388 2.01 3.53 2.10
N THR A 389 3.03 3.89 1.32
CA THR A 389 3.73 5.17 1.45
C THR A 389 2.80 6.33 1.19
N ASP A 390 1.94 6.25 0.17
CA ASP A 390 0.93 7.27 -0.16
C ASP A 390 -0.06 7.45 0.99
N LEU A 391 -0.51 6.35 1.61
CA LEU A 391 -1.34 6.40 2.81
C LEU A 391 -0.58 7.02 3.99
N ALA A 392 0.69 6.67 4.18
CA ALA A 392 1.51 7.21 5.26
C ALA A 392 1.71 8.74 5.11
N ILE A 393 1.89 9.22 3.88
CA ILE A 393 1.95 10.66 3.56
C ILE A 393 0.60 11.32 3.84
N LEU A 394 -0.51 10.71 3.37
CA LEU A 394 -1.86 11.25 3.54
C LEU A 394 -2.25 11.42 5.02
N PHE A 395 -1.83 10.50 5.89
CA PHE A 395 -2.14 10.54 7.32
C PHE A 395 -1.06 11.24 8.17
N ASP A 396 -0.10 11.94 7.54
CA ASP A 396 1.04 12.58 8.21
C ASP A 396 1.71 11.64 9.22
N VAL A 397 1.95 10.39 8.79
CA VAL A 397 2.67 9.38 9.59
C VAL A 397 4.12 9.81 9.79
N PHE A 398 4.72 10.46 8.78
CA PHE A 398 6.07 11.00 8.81
C PHE A 398 6.09 12.54 8.88
N ASN A 399 6.90 13.07 9.79
CA ASN A 399 7.14 14.49 10.03
C ASN A 399 8.42 14.98 9.33
N LEU A 400 8.68 14.54 8.10
CA LEU A 400 9.87 14.89 7.32
C LEU A 400 9.48 15.66 6.05
N GLU A 401 10.31 16.61 5.68
CA GLU A 401 10.31 17.24 4.36
C GLU A 401 11.71 17.13 3.78
N PHE A 402 11.82 16.85 2.49
CA PHE A 402 13.10 16.70 1.80
C PHE A 402 13.24 17.78 0.74
N SER A 403 14.46 18.29 0.55
CA SER A 403 14.81 19.13 -0.61
C SER A 403 14.50 18.44 -1.95
N HIS A 404 14.67 17.12 -2.01
CA HIS A 404 14.46 16.27 -3.19
C HIS A 404 13.50 15.12 -2.86
N PRO A 405 12.18 15.36 -2.80
CA PRO A 405 11.20 14.35 -2.36
C PRO A 405 11.15 13.13 -3.29
N ASP A 406 11.47 13.30 -4.57
CA ASP A 406 11.49 12.23 -5.56
C ASP A 406 12.43 11.08 -5.21
N MET A 407 13.48 11.34 -4.44
CA MET A 407 14.45 10.33 -4.00
C MET A 407 13.86 9.33 -3.01
N PHE A 408 12.81 9.72 -2.27
CA PHE A 408 12.30 8.97 -1.12
C PHE A 408 10.93 8.35 -1.36
N MET A 409 10.39 8.49 -2.57
CA MET A 409 9.07 7.95 -2.95
C MET A 409 8.96 6.43 -2.81
N ASP A 410 10.09 5.70 -2.83
CA ASP A 410 10.14 4.24 -2.87
C ASP A 410 10.89 3.62 -1.69
N LEU A 411 11.12 4.39 -0.62
CA LEU A 411 11.72 3.86 0.61
C LEU A 411 10.80 2.88 1.34
#